data_AF-A0A369UNZ8-F1
#
_entry.id   AF-A0A369UNZ8-F1
#
_cell.length_a   1.000
_cell.length_b   1.000
_cell.length_c   1.000
_cell.angle_alpha   90.00
_cell.angle_beta   90.00
_cell.angle_gamma   90.00
#
_symmetry.space_group_name_H-M   'P 1'
#
loop_
_entity.id
_entity.type
_entity.pdbx_description
1 polymer ?
#
loop_
_entity_poly.entity_id
_entity_poly.type
_entity_poly.pdbx_seq_one_letter_code
_entity_poly.pdbx_strand_id
1 'polypeptide(L)'
;MHGTKHGMARSLGFAAAGLLLAIGLNSASASAAENIHQLAGAPSRFSSVEGRDYRLVAAHPKDASGQVLTDIPAWRIDVRDSEGEWEENSDAKLPAWQPSIPAALRPHITLMHANAVGWIIVPRGWRVQRAVVGDDGNAIFNFIAPAGAATGWLTLEEIPACMGCMYSAADGILPDAHKLHDALMETSTPKPTLSPKPDSLSYPNRCTARLAYRPAQSPAVQAVLMLDQRSDPNFSAIYAALPGDQVALTNFILATHRTAHTDCAL
;
A
#
# COMPACT_ATOMS: atom_id res chain seq x y z
N MET A 1 -47.21 -69.42 7.88
CA MET A 1 -47.38 -69.35 6.41
C MET A 1 -45.98 -69.22 5.82
N HIS A 2 -45.30 -70.34 5.52
CA HIS A 2 -45.33 -71.04 4.21
C HIS A 2 -44.90 -70.14 3.05
N GLY A 3 -43.74 -70.44 2.44
CA GLY A 3 -43.31 -69.78 1.22
C GLY A 3 -41.83 -69.95 0.85
N THR A 4 -41.32 -71.18 0.81
CA THR A 4 -40.07 -71.54 0.10
C THR A 4 -40.27 -71.43 -1.41
N LYS A 5 -39.29 -70.86 -2.14
CA LYS A 5 -39.01 -71.24 -3.54
C LYS A 5 -37.50 -71.23 -3.81
N HIS A 6 -36.99 -72.42 -4.09
CA HIS A 6 -35.70 -72.68 -4.72
C HIS A 6 -35.74 -72.37 -6.22
N GLY A 7 -34.59 -72.02 -6.79
CA GLY A 7 -34.34 -71.95 -8.22
C GLY A 7 -32.85 -71.99 -8.54
N MET A 8 -32.37 -73.19 -8.88
CA MET A 8 -31.06 -73.57 -9.44
C MET A 8 -30.56 -72.64 -10.56
N ALA A 9 -29.30 -72.18 -10.49
CA ALA A 9 -28.08 -72.77 -11.05
C ALA A 9 -27.78 -72.38 -12.50
N ARG A 10 -26.59 -71.78 -12.73
CA ARG A 10 -25.73 -72.01 -13.90
C ARG A 10 -24.33 -71.45 -13.67
N SER A 11 -23.36 -72.36 -13.68
CA SER A 11 -21.92 -72.13 -13.78
C SER A 11 -21.56 -71.72 -15.22
N LEU A 12 -20.55 -70.86 -15.40
CA LEU A 12 -19.50 -70.94 -16.44
C LEU A 12 -18.64 -69.66 -16.48
N GLY A 13 -17.32 -69.85 -16.54
CA GLY A 13 -16.47 -69.02 -17.41
C GLY A 13 -15.53 -68.03 -16.73
N PHE A 14 -14.27 -68.46 -16.60
CA PHE A 14 -13.10 -67.62 -16.41
C PHE A 14 -12.99 -66.52 -17.49
N ALA A 15 -12.70 -65.29 -17.08
CA ALA A 15 -11.97 -64.32 -17.91
C ALA A 15 -11.10 -63.46 -16.99
N ALA A 16 -9.81 -63.78 -16.93
CA ALA A 16 -8.79 -62.93 -16.38
C ALA A 16 -8.61 -61.72 -17.31
N ALA A 17 -9.05 -60.54 -16.88
CA ALA A 17 -8.69 -59.28 -17.50
C ALA A 17 -7.63 -58.61 -16.61
N GLY A 18 -6.42 -58.50 -17.16
CA GLY A 18 -5.27 -57.90 -16.49
C GLY A 18 -5.56 -56.47 -16.07
N LEU A 19 -5.36 -56.19 -14.78
CA LEU A 19 -5.31 -54.86 -14.22
C LEU A 19 -4.00 -54.20 -14.69
N LEU A 20 -4.05 -53.47 -15.81
CA LEU A 20 -3.01 -52.53 -16.17
C LEU A 20 -3.02 -51.40 -15.13
N LEU A 21 -2.09 -51.46 -14.17
CA LEU A 21 -1.70 -50.27 -13.40
C LEU A 21 -1.14 -49.25 -14.40
N ALA A 22 -1.99 -48.33 -14.85
CA ALA A 22 -1.53 -47.05 -15.34
C ALA A 22 -0.95 -46.30 -14.14
N ILE A 23 0.37 -46.41 -13.95
CA ILE A 23 1.10 -45.44 -13.14
C ILE A 23 1.01 -44.14 -13.93
N GLY A 24 -0.06 -43.38 -13.64
CA GLY A 24 -0.13 -41.98 -13.98
C GLY A 24 1.00 -41.30 -13.23
N LEU A 25 2.15 -41.17 -13.89
CA LEU A 25 3.08 -40.09 -13.62
C LEU A 25 2.29 -38.82 -13.93
N ASN A 26 1.51 -38.37 -12.95
CA ASN A 26 1.13 -36.97 -12.87
C ASN A 26 2.46 -36.24 -12.77
N SER A 27 2.97 -35.82 -13.91
CA SER A 27 3.83 -34.66 -14.01
C SER A 27 3.02 -33.52 -13.42
N ALA A 28 3.05 -33.42 -12.09
CA ALA A 28 2.77 -32.19 -11.39
C ALA A 28 3.81 -31.22 -11.95
N SER A 29 3.42 -30.53 -13.02
CA SER A 29 4.07 -29.31 -13.42
C SER A 29 3.87 -28.42 -12.22
N ALA A 30 4.87 -28.38 -11.33
CA ALA A 30 5.03 -27.28 -10.41
C ALA A 30 5.13 -26.07 -11.33
N SER A 31 3.99 -25.44 -11.62
CA SER A 31 4.00 -24.08 -12.14
C SER A 31 4.78 -23.34 -11.07
N ALA A 32 6.02 -22.97 -11.37
CA ALA A 32 6.77 -22.06 -10.54
C ALA A 32 5.79 -20.92 -10.25
N ALA A 33 5.37 -20.80 -8.99
CA ALA A 33 4.48 -19.72 -8.60
C ALA A 33 5.21 -18.46 -9.06
N GLU A 34 4.62 -17.75 -10.02
CA GLU A 34 5.25 -16.57 -10.57
C GLU A 34 5.49 -15.64 -9.38
N ASN A 35 6.76 -15.24 -9.16
CA ASN A 35 7.08 -14.35 -8.07
C ASN A 35 6.50 -12.98 -8.44
N ILE A 36 5.29 -12.68 -7.98
CA ILE A 36 4.54 -11.49 -8.36
C ILE A 36 4.53 -10.51 -7.19
N HIS A 37 5.03 -9.31 -7.44
CA HIS A 37 4.83 -8.18 -6.54
C HIS A 37 3.56 -7.43 -6.95
N GLN A 38 2.56 -7.40 -6.07
CA GLN A 38 1.30 -6.70 -6.31
C GLN A 38 1.45 -5.21 -5.98
N LEU A 39 1.36 -4.35 -6.98
CA LEU A 39 1.29 -2.90 -6.78
C LEU A 39 -0.05 -2.52 -6.16
N ALA A 40 -0.05 -1.40 -5.42
CA ALA A 40 -1.22 -0.93 -4.71
C ALA A 40 -2.44 -0.75 -5.64
N GLY A 41 -3.59 -1.31 -5.23
CA GLY A 41 -4.88 -1.10 -5.88
C GLY A 41 -5.81 -0.25 -5.01
N ALA A 42 -7.03 0.00 -5.52
CA ALA A 42 -8.06 0.68 -4.75
C ALA A 42 -8.29 -0.04 -3.40
N PRO A 43 -8.16 0.68 -2.27
CA PRO A 43 -8.29 0.07 -0.96
C PRO A 43 -9.72 -0.42 -0.72
N SER A 44 -9.87 -1.73 -0.50
CA SER A 44 -11.18 -2.42 -0.55
C SER A 44 -11.47 -3.36 0.61
N ARG A 45 -10.47 -3.74 1.41
CA ARG A 45 -10.62 -4.82 2.42
C ARG A 45 -10.47 -4.37 3.87
N PHE A 46 -9.87 -3.21 4.11
CA PHE A 46 -9.56 -2.74 5.46
C PHE A 46 -10.12 -1.34 5.64
N SER A 47 -11.00 -1.18 6.63
CA SER A 47 -11.58 0.09 7.01
C SER A 47 -11.43 0.33 8.51
N SER A 48 -10.80 1.43 8.86
CA SER A 48 -10.77 1.97 10.22
C SER A 48 -12.09 2.70 10.52
N VAL A 49 -12.54 2.63 11.76
CA VAL A 49 -13.75 3.29 12.28
C VAL A 49 -13.34 4.49 13.12
N GLU A 50 -13.83 5.68 12.76
CA GLU A 50 -13.61 6.90 13.53
C GLU A 50 -14.20 6.77 14.95
N GLY A 51 -13.49 7.29 15.96
CA GLY A 51 -13.79 7.15 17.38
C GLY A 51 -13.33 5.83 17.99
N ARG A 52 -13.09 4.79 17.19
CA ARG A 52 -12.57 3.49 17.64
C ARG A 52 -11.09 3.33 17.31
N ASP A 53 -10.77 3.38 16.02
CA ASP A 53 -9.45 3.06 15.47
C ASP A 53 -8.60 4.32 15.23
N TYR A 54 -9.26 5.45 14.95
CA TYR A 54 -8.66 6.78 14.83
C TYR A 54 -9.67 7.85 15.23
N ARG A 55 -9.26 9.10 15.43
CA ARG A 55 -10.15 10.26 15.51
C ARG A 55 -9.56 11.45 14.76
N LEU A 56 -10.44 12.31 14.24
CA LEU A 56 -10.03 13.56 13.61
C LEU A 56 -10.16 14.72 14.60
N VAL A 57 -9.09 15.49 14.73
CA VAL A 57 -9.05 16.70 15.57
C VAL A 57 -8.70 17.88 14.68
N ALA A 58 -9.44 18.98 14.77
CA ALA A 58 -9.12 20.18 14.01
C ALA A 58 -7.69 20.66 14.35
N ALA A 59 -6.92 21.03 13.33
CA ALA A 59 -5.54 21.47 13.49
C ALA A 59 -5.34 22.86 12.85
N HIS A 60 -4.40 23.62 13.39
CA HIS A 60 -4.06 24.96 12.90
C HIS A 60 -2.60 25.03 12.45
N PRO A 61 -2.25 24.46 11.26
CA PRO A 61 -0.89 24.45 10.76
C PRO A 61 -0.36 25.87 10.61
N LYS A 62 0.92 26.04 10.94
CA LYS A 62 1.66 27.29 10.72
C LYS A 62 2.55 27.14 9.50
N ASP A 63 2.73 28.21 8.74
CA ASP A 63 3.75 28.27 7.70
C ASP A 63 5.16 28.45 8.29
N ALA A 64 6.18 28.51 7.42
CA ALA A 64 7.56 28.73 7.81
C ALA A 64 7.82 30.04 8.57
N SER A 65 6.92 31.03 8.47
CA SER A 65 6.98 32.30 9.20
C SER A 65 6.27 32.25 10.56
N GLY A 66 5.63 31.12 10.88
CA GLY A 66 4.82 30.93 12.09
C GLY A 66 3.37 31.42 11.96
N GLN A 67 2.95 31.88 10.78
CA GLN A 67 1.58 32.33 10.55
C GLN A 67 0.65 31.14 10.34
N VAL A 68 -0.52 31.16 11.00
CA VAL A 68 -1.53 30.10 10.84
C VAL A 68 -2.13 30.14 9.43
N LEU A 69 -2.19 28.97 8.78
CA LEU A 69 -2.86 28.77 7.51
C LEU A 69 -4.37 28.63 7.71
N THR A 70 -5.11 29.71 7.52
CA THR A 70 -6.56 29.75 7.79
C THR A 70 -7.43 29.39 6.58
N ASP A 71 -6.87 29.41 5.38
CA ASP A 71 -7.61 29.21 4.12
C ASP A 71 -7.61 27.74 3.64
N ILE A 72 -6.93 26.86 4.37
CA ILE A 72 -6.89 25.43 4.09
C ILE A 72 -7.29 24.67 5.37
N PRO A 73 -8.48 24.04 5.38
CA PRO A 73 -8.86 23.11 6.43
C PRO A 73 -7.80 22.07 6.70
N ALA A 74 -7.54 21.84 7.98
CA ALA A 74 -6.52 20.93 8.44
C ALA A 74 -7.02 20.10 9.63
N TRP A 75 -6.59 18.85 9.67
CA TRP A 75 -6.94 17.91 10.73
C TRP A 75 -5.72 17.12 11.17
N ARG A 76 -5.69 16.75 12.43
CA ARG A 76 -4.81 15.71 12.97
C ARG A 76 -5.58 14.40 13.00
N ILE A 77 -4.91 13.33 12.57
CA ILE A 77 -5.38 11.95 12.69
C ILE A 77 -4.67 11.37 13.91
N ASP A 78 -5.41 11.26 15.02
CA ASP A 78 -4.92 10.58 16.21
C ASP A 78 -5.29 9.10 16.09
N VAL A 79 -4.29 8.23 16.20
CA VAL A 79 -4.48 6.78 16.32
C VAL A 79 -4.28 6.37 17.78
N ARG A 80 -4.73 5.16 18.14
CA ARG A 80 -4.40 4.59 19.45
C ARG A 80 -3.04 3.92 19.42
N ASP A 81 -2.26 4.10 20.48
CA ASP A 81 -1.03 3.36 20.71
C ASP A 81 -1.31 1.92 21.23
N SER A 82 -0.24 1.17 21.50
CA SER A 82 -0.32 -0.19 22.03
C SER A 82 -0.96 -0.29 23.42
N GLU A 83 -0.96 0.79 24.19
CA GLU A 83 -1.61 0.89 25.51
C GLU A 83 -3.09 1.25 25.37
N GLY A 84 -3.53 1.59 24.16
CA GLY A 84 -4.89 1.98 23.83
C GLY A 84 -5.15 3.47 24.06
N GLU A 85 -4.14 4.28 24.35
CA GLU A 85 -4.29 5.72 24.51
C GLU A 85 -4.19 6.44 23.17
N TRP A 86 -4.84 7.60 23.05
CA TRP A 86 -4.73 8.39 21.83
C TRP A 86 -3.34 9.02 21.75
N GLU A 87 -2.70 8.96 20.57
CA GLU A 87 -1.46 9.68 20.29
C GLU A 87 -1.71 11.19 20.13
N GLU A 88 -2.06 11.85 21.22
CA GLU A 88 -2.44 13.26 21.21
C GLU A 88 -1.23 14.17 21.08
N ASN A 89 -1.31 15.15 20.18
CA ASN A 89 -0.14 15.98 19.92
C ASN A 89 -0.22 17.49 20.13
N SER A 90 -1.29 18.17 20.50
CA SER A 90 -1.34 19.66 20.59
C SER A 90 -0.80 20.47 19.39
N ASP A 91 -1.55 21.48 18.94
CA ASP A 91 -1.16 22.26 17.77
C ASP A 91 0.19 22.99 17.91
N ALA A 92 0.63 23.26 19.14
CA ALA A 92 1.92 23.89 19.42
C ALA A 92 3.13 23.01 19.09
N LYS A 93 2.96 21.67 19.05
CA LYS A 93 4.04 20.72 18.73
C LYS A 93 4.02 20.27 17.27
N LEU A 94 2.99 20.60 16.50
CA LEU A 94 2.93 20.24 15.10
C LEU A 94 4.04 20.98 14.33
N PRO A 95 4.78 20.28 13.43
CA PRO A 95 5.80 20.93 12.62
C PRO A 95 5.16 21.97 11.72
N ALA A 96 5.91 23.03 11.41
CA ALA A 96 5.48 24.01 10.43
C ALA A 96 5.32 23.36 9.05
N TRP A 97 4.29 23.76 8.33
CA TRP A 97 4.10 23.45 6.93
C TRP A 97 5.12 24.24 6.10
N GLN A 98 6.03 23.52 5.43
CA GLN A 98 7.13 24.12 4.65
C GLN A 98 6.79 24.40 3.18
N PRO A 99 6.10 23.49 2.44
CA PRO A 99 5.91 23.67 1.00
C PRO A 99 5.04 24.89 0.67
N SER A 100 5.43 25.71 -0.31
CA SER A 100 4.52 26.74 -0.81
C SER A 100 3.36 26.09 -1.58
N ILE A 101 2.12 26.33 -1.13
CA ILE A 101 0.92 25.82 -1.80
C ILE A 101 0.44 26.86 -2.82
N PRO A 102 0.43 26.53 -4.12
CA PRO A 102 -0.11 27.41 -5.15
C PRO A 102 -1.55 27.83 -4.84
N ALA A 103 -1.87 29.12 -4.97
CA ALA A 103 -3.19 29.68 -4.66
C ALA A 103 -4.32 28.92 -5.36
N ALA A 104 -4.11 28.51 -6.62
CA ALA A 104 -5.07 27.74 -7.41
C ALA A 104 -5.39 26.35 -6.84
N LEU A 105 -4.51 25.75 -6.03
CA LEU A 105 -4.71 24.42 -5.45
C LEU A 105 -5.36 24.45 -4.07
N ARG A 106 -5.26 25.57 -3.34
CA ARG A 106 -5.77 25.70 -1.95
C ARG A 106 -7.24 25.31 -1.78
N PRO A 107 -8.17 25.67 -2.69
CA PRO A 107 -9.57 25.24 -2.57
C PRO A 107 -9.76 23.72 -2.65
N HIS A 108 -8.84 23.02 -3.32
CA HIS A 108 -8.94 21.60 -3.68
C HIS A 108 -8.25 20.66 -2.72
N ILE A 109 -7.67 21.15 -1.61
CA ILE A 109 -6.90 20.32 -0.68
C ILE A 109 -7.31 20.50 0.78
N THR A 110 -7.16 19.44 1.55
CA THR A 110 -7.19 19.42 3.01
C THR A 110 -5.81 18.96 3.48
N LEU A 111 -5.30 19.55 4.56
CA LEU A 111 -4.08 19.07 5.21
C LEU A 111 -4.45 18.05 6.29
N MET A 112 -3.79 16.90 6.29
CA MET A 112 -3.94 15.88 7.33
C MET A 112 -2.58 15.70 8.01
N HIS A 113 -2.52 15.66 9.33
CA HIS A 113 -1.30 15.36 10.07
C HIS A 113 -1.46 14.04 10.82
N ALA A 114 -0.51 13.13 10.68
CA ALA A 114 -0.39 11.98 11.57
C ALA A 114 1.05 11.88 12.09
N ASN A 115 1.24 11.50 13.35
CA ASN A 115 2.54 11.59 14.01
C ASN A 115 3.61 10.74 13.30
N ALA A 116 3.23 9.55 12.85
CA ALA A 116 4.13 8.63 12.17
C ALA A 116 4.64 9.14 10.80
N VAL A 117 3.92 10.08 10.15
CA VAL A 117 4.15 10.42 8.73
C VAL A 117 4.17 11.93 8.45
N GLY A 118 3.90 12.76 9.45
CA GLY A 118 3.83 14.21 9.33
C GLY A 118 2.61 14.71 8.54
N TRP A 119 2.81 15.83 7.82
CA TRP A 119 1.75 16.47 7.03
C TRP A 119 1.55 15.79 5.67
N ILE A 120 0.29 15.51 5.35
CA ILE A 120 -0.19 14.86 4.14
C ILE A 120 -1.14 15.82 3.43
N ILE A 121 -0.95 16.00 2.12
CA ILE A 121 -1.92 16.69 1.27
C ILE A 121 -2.96 15.69 0.80
N VAL A 122 -4.23 15.96 1.11
CA VAL A 122 -5.35 15.12 0.71
C VAL A 122 -6.32 15.95 -0.13
N PRO A 123 -6.89 15.42 -1.23
CA PRO A 123 -7.91 16.16 -1.97
C PRO A 123 -9.12 16.53 -1.09
N ARG A 124 -9.70 17.70 -1.34
CA ARG A 124 -10.82 18.24 -0.56
C ARG A 124 -11.99 17.24 -0.54
N GLY A 125 -12.55 17.03 0.66
CA GLY A 125 -13.73 16.19 0.87
C GLY A 125 -13.45 14.69 0.88
N TRP A 126 -12.20 14.26 0.64
CA TRP A 126 -11.84 12.86 0.80
C TRP A 126 -11.77 12.50 2.28
N ARG A 127 -12.14 11.25 2.60
CA ARG A 127 -12.21 10.75 3.97
C ARG A 127 -11.15 9.71 4.24
N VAL A 128 -10.71 9.62 5.49
CA VAL A 128 -9.89 8.51 5.97
C VAL A 128 -10.70 7.21 5.82
N GLN A 129 -10.12 6.24 5.14
CA GLN A 129 -10.63 4.87 5.09
C GLN A 129 -9.84 3.97 6.03
N ARG A 130 -8.52 4.16 6.10
CA ARG A 130 -7.63 3.40 6.97
C ARG A 130 -6.62 4.35 7.60
N ALA A 131 -6.40 4.19 8.89
CA ALA A 131 -5.33 4.82 9.66
C ALA A 131 -4.84 3.77 10.63
N VAL A 132 -3.60 3.31 10.43
CA VAL A 132 -2.95 2.28 11.26
C VAL A 132 -1.51 2.70 11.45
N VAL A 133 -1.04 2.58 12.69
CA VAL A 133 0.37 2.66 13.07
C VAL A 133 0.66 1.39 13.87
N GLY A 134 1.70 0.65 13.50
CA GLY A 134 2.18 -0.52 14.22
C GLY A 134 3.20 -0.12 15.29
N ASP A 135 3.49 -1.05 16.21
CA ASP A 135 4.43 -0.82 17.32
C ASP A 135 5.86 -0.51 16.86
N ASP A 136 6.21 -0.94 15.64
CA ASP A 136 7.49 -0.64 15.00
C ASP A 136 7.49 0.69 14.23
N GLY A 137 6.40 1.46 14.30
CA GLY A 137 6.23 2.73 13.61
C GLY A 137 5.72 2.57 12.17
N ASN A 138 5.55 1.35 11.66
CA ASN A 138 4.98 1.14 10.33
C ASN A 138 3.59 1.74 10.25
N ALA A 139 3.34 2.58 9.25
CA ALA A 139 2.11 3.33 9.16
C ALA A 139 1.49 3.21 7.77
N ILE A 140 0.16 3.04 7.74
CA ILE A 140 -0.61 3.06 6.50
C ILE A 140 -1.82 3.97 6.67
N PHE A 141 -1.89 4.98 5.81
CA PHE A 141 -3.02 5.90 5.71
C PHE A 141 -3.65 5.81 4.33
N ASN A 142 -4.94 5.48 4.29
CA ASN A 142 -5.73 5.45 3.06
C ASN A 142 -6.80 6.52 3.12
N PHE A 143 -6.94 7.27 2.03
CA PHE A 143 -8.00 8.24 1.81
C PHE A 143 -8.77 7.87 0.55
N ILE A 144 -10.08 8.05 0.58
CA ILE A 144 -10.94 7.75 -0.55
C ILE A 144 -11.83 8.93 -0.90
N ALA A 145 -12.08 9.07 -2.20
CA ALA A 145 -13.00 10.06 -2.73
C ALA A 145 -14.42 9.90 -2.15
N PRO A 146 -15.22 10.98 -2.12
CA PRO A 146 -16.61 10.93 -1.63
C PRO A 146 -17.47 9.86 -2.32
N ALA A 147 -17.27 9.66 -3.62
CA ALA A 147 -17.97 8.65 -4.41
C ALA A 147 -17.36 7.24 -4.31
N GLY A 148 -16.37 7.05 -3.44
CA GLY A 148 -15.71 5.77 -3.17
C GLY A 148 -14.38 5.59 -3.91
N ALA A 149 -13.64 4.54 -3.50
CA ALA A 149 -12.28 4.26 -3.98
C ALA A 149 -12.19 4.06 -5.50
N ALA A 150 -13.25 3.57 -6.15
CA ALA A 150 -13.28 3.42 -7.61
C ALA A 150 -13.20 4.76 -8.38
N THR A 151 -13.51 5.88 -7.71
CA THR A 151 -13.46 7.23 -8.29
C THR A 151 -12.20 8.00 -7.89
N GLY A 152 -11.52 7.57 -6.82
CA GLY A 152 -10.22 8.09 -6.43
C GLY A 152 -9.80 7.63 -5.04
N TRP A 153 -8.50 7.48 -4.85
CA TRP A 153 -7.88 7.10 -3.60
C TRP A 153 -6.43 7.58 -3.50
N LEU A 154 -5.95 7.71 -2.27
CA LEU A 154 -4.59 8.09 -1.91
C LEU A 154 -4.14 7.13 -0.82
N THR A 155 -2.98 6.51 -1.00
CA THR A 155 -2.34 5.68 0.03
C THR A 155 -0.98 6.26 0.34
N LEU A 156 -0.70 6.40 1.63
CA LEU A 156 0.61 6.66 2.18
C LEU A 156 1.03 5.45 3.02
N GLU A 157 2.24 4.98 2.81
CA GLU A 157 2.86 3.89 3.54
C GLU A 157 4.25 4.34 4.02
N GLU A 158 4.51 4.19 5.31
CA GLU A 158 5.81 4.39 5.93
C GLU A 158 6.21 3.10 6.65
N ILE A 159 7.45 2.66 6.47
CA ILE A 159 7.99 1.46 7.11
C ILE A 159 9.36 1.83 7.69
N PRO A 160 9.39 2.37 8.93
CA PRO A 160 10.63 2.57 9.65
C PRO A 160 11.12 1.26 10.28
N ALA A 161 12.43 1.13 10.48
CA ALA A 161 13.08 0.14 11.35
C ALA A 161 12.94 -1.36 11.01
N CYS A 162 12.06 -1.80 10.10
CA CYS A 162 11.98 -3.19 9.64
C CYS A 162 12.69 -3.42 8.30
N MET A 163 13.99 -3.73 8.31
CA MET A 163 14.80 -3.94 7.09
C MET A 163 14.17 -4.93 6.10
N GLY A 164 13.67 -6.07 6.58
CA GLY A 164 12.99 -7.06 5.75
C GLY A 164 11.70 -6.54 5.15
N CYS A 165 10.88 -5.84 5.95
CA CYS A 165 9.63 -5.23 5.47
C CYS A 165 9.89 -4.17 4.40
N MET A 166 10.88 -3.30 4.62
CA MET A 166 11.26 -2.26 3.66
C MET A 166 11.74 -2.86 2.34
N TYR A 167 12.64 -3.85 2.39
CA TYR A 167 13.16 -4.50 1.18
C TYR A 167 12.07 -5.29 0.45
N SER A 168 11.18 -5.95 1.18
CA SER A 168 10.01 -6.61 0.61
C SER A 168 9.05 -5.62 -0.05
N ALA A 169 8.80 -4.46 0.55
CA ALA A 169 7.93 -3.42 -0.01
C ALA A 169 8.56 -2.75 -1.25
N ALA A 170 9.89 -2.65 -1.27
CA ALA A 170 10.66 -2.13 -2.39
C ALA A 170 10.97 -3.19 -3.48
N ASP A 171 10.67 -4.48 -3.22
CA ASP A 171 11.09 -5.60 -4.06
C ASP A 171 10.50 -5.50 -5.47
N GLY A 172 11.33 -5.71 -6.49
CA GLY A 172 10.94 -5.55 -7.89
C GLY A 172 10.87 -4.09 -8.36
N ILE A 173 10.60 -3.13 -7.46
CA ILE A 173 10.37 -1.72 -7.77
C ILE A 173 11.68 -0.93 -7.74
N LEU A 174 12.39 -0.89 -6.62
CA LEU A 174 13.61 -0.09 -6.47
C LEU A 174 14.86 -0.86 -6.91
N PRO A 175 15.92 -0.16 -7.37
CA PRO A 175 17.18 -0.80 -7.70
C PRO A 175 17.74 -1.54 -6.48
N ASP A 176 18.27 -2.74 -6.70
CA ASP A 176 18.90 -3.62 -5.70
C ASP A 176 18.04 -4.07 -4.51
N ALA A 177 16.83 -3.54 -4.30
CA ALA A 177 15.92 -3.95 -3.23
C ALA A 177 15.69 -5.47 -3.20
N HIS A 178 15.49 -6.08 -4.36
CA HIS A 178 15.35 -7.54 -4.47
C HIS A 178 16.58 -8.31 -3.96
N LYS A 179 17.79 -7.89 -4.38
CA LYS A 179 19.03 -8.55 -3.96
C LYS A 179 19.26 -8.38 -2.46
N LEU A 180 18.94 -7.21 -1.93
CA LEU A 180 19.03 -6.90 -0.50
C LEU A 180 18.03 -7.73 0.31
N HIS A 181 16.80 -7.90 -0.21
CA HIS A 181 15.78 -8.76 0.39
C HIS A 181 16.24 -10.21 0.42
N ASP A 182 16.67 -10.76 -0.71
CA ASP A 182 17.15 -12.14 -0.81
C ASP A 182 18.37 -12.38 0.09
N ALA A 183 19.34 -11.45 0.11
CA ALA A 183 20.51 -11.56 0.98
C ALA A 183 20.13 -11.55 2.47
N LEU A 184 19.17 -10.73 2.87
CA LEU A 184 18.68 -10.67 4.25
C LEU A 184 17.91 -11.93 4.66
N MET A 185 17.13 -12.50 3.73
CA MET A 185 16.32 -13.69 3.96
C MET A 185 17.09 -15.01 3.75
N GLU A 186 18.36 -14.94 3.35
CA GLU A 186 19.18 -16.09 2.95
C GLU A 186 18.53 -16.93 1.83
N THR A 187 17.86 -16.24 0.90
CA THR A 187 17.17 -16.83 -0.26
C THR A 187 17.84 -16.44 -1.57
N SER A 188 17.43 -17.12 -2.65
CA SER A 188 17.83 -16.80 -4.02
C SER A 188 16.63 -17.03 -4.92
N THR A 189 15.69 -16.09 -4.90
CA THR A 189 14.45 -16.16 -5.68
C THR A 189 14.59 -15.41 -7.00
N PRO A 190 13.78 -15.73 -8.03
CA PRO A 190 13.73 -14.90 -9.22
C PRO A 190 13.18 -13.50 -8.87
N LYS A 191 13.73 -12.45 -9.47
CA LYS A 191 13.22 -11.08 -9.30
C LYS A 191 11.71 -11.04 -9.58
N PRO A 192 10.89 -10.41 -8.72
CA PRO A 192 9.47 -10.42 -8.93
C PRO A 192 9.03 -9.61 -10.16
N THR A 193 7.97 -10.08 -10.81
CA THR A 193 7.24 -9.34 -11.83
C THR A 193 6.23 -8.42 -11.15
N LEU A 194 6.20 -7.14 -11.54
CA LEU A 194 5.23 -6.18 -11.03
C LEU A 194 3.84 -6.40 -11.65
N SER A 195 2.80 -6.44 -10.82
CA SER A 195 1.41 -6.58 -11.24
C SER A 195 0.50 -5.51 -10.62
N PRO A 196 -0.26 -4.73 -11.41
CA PRO A 196 -0.19 -4.69 -12.88
C PRO A 196 1.19 -4.22 -13.37
N LYS A 197 1.53 -4.55 -14.61
CA LYS A 197 2.74 -4.03 -15.24
C LYS A 197 2.67 -2.50 -15.31
N PRO A 198 3.68 -1.74 -14.83
CA PRO A 198 3.69 -0.30 -14.97
C PRO A 198 3.71 0.17 -16.42
N ASP A 199 2.95 1.23 -16.70
CA ASP A 199 3.01 1.99 -17.96
C ASP A 199 4.33 2.79 -18.02
N SER A 200 4.81 3.24 -16.85
CA SER A 200 6.12 3.85 -16.70
C SER A 200 6.75 3.50 -15.35
N LEU A 201 8.07 3.35 -15.33
CA LEU A 201 8.89 3.19 -14.12
C LEU A 201 10.22 3.92 -14.37
N SER A 202 10.56 4.86 -13.50
CA SER A 202 11.77 5.66 -13.61
C SER A 202 12.42 5.87 -12.25
N TYR A 203 13.71 6.16 -12.26
CA TYR A 203 14.52 6.32 -11.05
C TYR A 203 15.18 7.70 -11.06
N PRO A 204 14.55 8.74 -10.49
CA PRO A 204 15.15 10.08 -10.42
C PRO A 204 16.51 10.09 -9.71
N ASN A 205 16.75 9.11 -8.84
CA ASN A 205 18.02 8.79 -8.19
C ASN A 205 17.96 7.31 -7.75
N ARG A 206 18.98 6.82 -7.05
CA ARG A 206 19.04 5.40 -6.65
C ARG A 206 18.05 4.95 -5.56
N CYS A 207 17.53 5.89 -4.76
CA CYS A 207 16.66 5.58 -3.63
C CYS A 207 15.19 5.83 -3.97
N THR A 208 14.89 6.50 -5.09
CA THR A 208 13.54 6.94 -5.45
C THR A 208 13.10 6.24 -6.73
N ALA A 209 11.89 5.68 -6.69
CA ALA A 209 11.19 5.21 -7.88
C ALA A 209 9.96 6.08 -8.13
N ARG A 210 9.66 6.30 -9.41
CA ARG A 210 8.40 6.88 -9.87
C ARG A 210 7.75 5.91 -10.83
N LEU A 211 6.49 5.59 -10.60
CA LEU A 211 5.74 4.75 -11.51
C LEU A 211 4.36 5.31 -11.80
N ALA A 212 3.85 4.93 -12.97
CA ALA A 212 2.46 5.08 -13.34
C ALA A 212 1.93 3.76 -13.86
N TYR A 213 0.69 3.43 -13.50
CA TYR A 213 0.04 2.19 -13.90
C TYR A 213 -1.48 2.31 -13.79
N ARG A 214 -2.21 1.35 -14.35
CA ARG A 214 -3.67 1.32 -14.31
C ARG A 214 -4.19 0.02 -13.70
N PRO A 215 -4.60 0.04 -12.42
CA PRO A 215 -5.31 -1.10 -11.83
C PRO A 215 -6.74 -1.22 -12.40
N ALA A 216 -7.31 -2.41 -12.32
CA ALA A 216 -8.70 -2.62 -12.70
C ALA A 216 -9.63 -1.79 -11.79
N GLN A 217 -10.68 -1.20 -12.38
CA GLN A 217 -11.75 -0.49 -11.64
C GLN A 217 -11.26 0.70 -10.79
N SER A 218 -10.18 1.36 -11.22
CA SER A 218 -9.58 2.52 -10.55
C SER A 218 -9.10 3.54 -11.59
N PRO A 219 -9.00 4.84 -11.24
CA PRO A 219 -8.24 5.80 -12.02
C PRO A 219 -6.78 5.33 -12.20
N ALA A 220 -6.08 5.97 -13.14
CA ALA A 220 -4.65 5.75 -13.30
C ALA A 220 -3.92 6.18 -12.03
N VAL A 221 -2.98 5.35 -11.58
CA VAL A 221 -2.15 5.62 -10.40
C VAL A 221 -0.88 6.28 -10.85
N GLN A 222 -0.47 7.31 -10.11
CA GLN A 222 0.90 7.80 -10.10
C GLN A 222 1.46 7.63 -8.69
N ALA A 223 2.70 7.16 -8.59
CA ALA A 223 3.32 6.89 -7.29
C ALA A 223 4.77 7.36 -7.23
N VAL A 224 5.20 7.72 -6.02
CA VAL A 224 6.59 7.97 -5.65
C VAL A 224 6.91 7.06 -4.47
N LEU A 225 8.02 6.32 -4.58
CA LEU A 225 8.52 5.46 -3.52
C LEU A 225 9.96 5.83 -3.23
N MET A 226 10.36 5.70 -1.97
CA MET A 226 11.66 6.06 -1.46
C MET A 226 12.15 5.00 -0.48
N LEU A 227 13.43 4.62 -0.60
CA LEU A 227 14.14 3.77 0.35
C LEU A 227 15.42 4.48 0.78
N ASP A 228 15.39 5.13 1.94
CA ASP A 228 16.55 5.75 2.57
C ASP A 228 17.22 4.76 3.53
N GLN A 229 18.55 4.74 3.55
CA GLN A 229 19.37 3.79 4.32
C GLN A 229 20.48 4.48 5.13
N ARG A 230 20.51 5.81 5.21
CA ARG A 230 21.71 6.57 5.66
C ARG A 230 21.87 6.73 7.18
N SER A 231 20.79 6.62 7.94
CA SER A 231 20.84 6.69 9.39
C SER A 231 19.78 5.78 9.99
N ASP A 232 18.54 6.23 9.87
CA ASP A 232 17.33 5.51 10.27
C ASP A 232 16.69 5.02 8.98
N PRO A 233 16.92 3.75 8.61
CA PRO A 233 16.42 3.24 7.35
C PRO A 233 14.90 3.32 7.34
N ASN A 234 14.38 3.84 6.23
CA ASN A 234 12.95 4.04 6.06
C ASN A 234 12.56 3.74 4.61
N PHE A 235 11.46 3.02 4.45
CA PHE A 235 10.73 2.96 3.21
C PHE A 235 9.49 3.84 3.30
N SER A 236 9.28 4.64 2.27
CA SER A 236 8.17 5.58 2.18
C SER A 236 7.55 5.49 0.80
N ALA A 237 6.23 5.44 0.73
CA ALA A 237 5.51 5.37 -0.53
C ALA A 237 4.23 6.17 -0.49
N ILE A 238 3.98 6.92 -1.56
CA ILE A 238 2.70 7.57 -1.82
C ILE A 238 2.16 7.12 -3.18
N TYR A 239 0.90 6.67 -3.18
CA TYR A 239 0.16 6.23 -4.36
C TYR A 239 -1.07 7.11 -4.51
N ALA A 240 -1.20 7.79 -5.65
CA ALA A 240 -2.27 8.73 -5.91
C ALA A 240 -3.06 8.32 -7.16
N ALA A 241 -4.32 7.96 -6.98
CA ALA A 241 -5.28 7.69 -8.04
C ALA A 241 -6.36 8.77 -8.02
N LEU A 242 -6.14 9.85 -8.75
CA LEU A 242 -7.09 10.95 -8.86
C LEU A 242 -7.75 10.95 -10.26
N PRO A 243 -8.94 11.56 -10.40
CA PRO A 243 -9.53 11.85 -11.70
C PRO A 243 -8.56 12.58 -12.66
N GLY A 244 -8.67 12.29 -13.96
CA GLY A 244 -7.73 12.78 -14.97
C GLY A 244 -7.72 14.29 -15.19
N ASP A 245 -8.72 15.02 -14.70
CA ASP A 245 -8.78 16.49 -14.68
C ASP A 245 -8.01 17.10 -13.50
N GLN A 246 -7.50 16.28 -12.57
CA GLN A 246 -6.77 16.72 -11.37
C GLN A 246 -5.24 16.52 -11.46
N VAL A 247 -4.68 16.49 -12.67
CA VAL A 247 -3.23 16.26 -12.90
C VAL A 247 -2.34 17.23 -12.11
N ALA A 248 -2.70 18.51 -12.05
CA ALA A 248 -1.93 19.50 -11.31
C ALA A 248 -1.89 19.20 -9.81
N LEU A 249 -3.00 18.73 -9.25
CA LEU A 249 -3.09 18.34 -7.84
C LEU A 249 -2.29 17.04 -7.58
N THR A 250 -2.42 16.03 -8.44
CA THR A 250 -1.62 14.80 -8.34
C THR A 250 -0.13 15.12 -8.33
N ASN A 251 0.35 15.93 -9.27
CA ASN A 251 1.75 16.32 -9.35
C ASN A 251 2.20 17.06 -8.08
N PHE A 252 1.36 17.93 -7.52
CA PHE A 252 1.67 18.67 -6.30
C PHE A 252 1.78 17.75 -5.07
N ILE A 253 0.86 16.79 -4.91
CA ILE A 253 0.89 15.78 -3.85
C ILE A 253 2.20 14.99 -3.91
N LEU A 254 2.52 14.43 -5.09
CA LEU A 254 3.71 13.60 -5.29
C LEU A 254 5.03 14.37 -5.13
N ALA A 255 5.08 15.63 -5.60
CA ALA A 255 6.26 16.47 -5.47
C ALA A 255 6.54 16.84 -4.01
N THR A 256 5.49 17.08 -3.23
CA THR A 256 5.61 17.46 -1.82
C THR A 256 6.11 16.31 -0.96
N HIS A 257 5.65 15.09 -1.24
CA HIS A 257 6.16 13.89 -0.58
C HIS A 257 7.68 13.75 -0.76
N ARG A 258 8.19 13.95 -1.99
CA ARG A 258 9.63 13.91 -2.28
C ARG A 258 10.43 14.94 -1.46
N THR A 259 9.93 16.16 -1.28
CA THR A 259 10.68 17.22 -0.58
C THR A 259 10.94 16.90 0.88
N ALA A 260 10.07 16.11 1.52
CA ALA A 260 10.26 15.70 2.91
C ALA A 260 11.47 14.76 3.14
N HIS A 261 12.00 14.14 2.08
CA HIS A 261 13.02 13.09 2.16
C HIS A 261 14.24 13.36 1.25
N THR A 262 14.65 14.62 1.07
CA THR A 262 15.41 15.07 -0.11
C THR A 262 16.87 14.61 -0.24
N ASP A 263 17.44 13.93 0.74
CA ASP A 263 18.84 13.52 0.66
C ASP A 263 18.94 12.01 0.41
N CYS A 264 19.54 11.62 -0.69
CA CYS A 264 19.97 10.24 -0.92
C CYS A 264 21.47 10.25 -1.21
N ALA A 265 22.26 10.50 -0.17
CA ALA A 265 23.72 10.44 -0.19
C ALA A 265 24.23 9.05 0.27
N LEU A 266 25.39 8.59 -0.19
CA LEU A 266 25.97 7.33 0.32
C LEU A 266 26.66 7.65 1.65
#